data_AF-A0A7C1KPA6-F1
#
_entry.id   AF-A0A7C1KPA6-F1
#
_cell.length_a   1.000
_cell.length_b   1.000
_cell.length_c   1.000
_cell.angle_alpha   90.00
_cell.angle_beta   90.00
_cell.angle_gamma   90.00
#
_symmetry.space_group_name_H-M   'P 1'
#
loop_
_entity.id
_entity.type
_entity.pdbx_description
1 polymer ?
#
loop_
_entity_poly.entity_id
_entity_poly.type
_entity_poly.pdbx_seq_one_letter_code
_entity_poly.pdbx_strand_id
1 'polypeptide(L)'
;MRPQNFTAIRLVPDIRLRREFFGGLVYDTRNGNILEVDRGAFQFLRLIKDRALDLNNIISFLVRNNIIKKFDKSIDETLQELLELKIIEKNNDSSSSPISIAQDTIKINHKSWLSAPETVHWAVTYRCQESCADCYVRRFSFIKDEL
;
A
#
# COMPACT_ATOMS: atom_id res chain seq x y z
N MET A 1 -24.63 -26.42 -10.04
CA MET A 1 -23.31 -26.30 -10.68
C MET A 1 -22.51 -25.24 -9.95
N ARG A 2 -21.32 -25.59 -9.42
CA ARG A 2 -20.44 -24.68 -8.66
C ARG A 2 -19.69 -23.76 -9.64
N PRO A 3 -19.50 -22.45 -9.35
CA PRO A 3 -18.62 -21.63 -10.16
C PRO A 3 -17.15 -22.02 -9.90
N GLN A 4 -16.37 -21.87 -10.95
CA GLN A 4 -15.02 -22.38 -11.17
C GLN A 4 -13.92 -21.62 -10.41
N ASN A 5 -12.87 -22.38 -10.07
CA ASN A 5 -11.45 -22.04 -9.91
C ASN A 5 -11.07 -20.82 -9.06
N PHE A 6 -10.82 -21.10 -7.79
CA PHE A 6 -10.04 -20.30 -6.86
C PHE A 6 -8.73 -19.84 -7.50
N THR A 7 -8.68 -18.57 -7.91
CA THR A 7 -7.45 -17.92 -8.32
C THR A 7 -6.91 -17.25 -7.07
N ALA A 8 -5.87 -17.82 -6.47
CA ALA A 8 -5.22 -17.16 -5.36
C ALA A 8 -4.69 -15.80 -5.82
N ILE A 9 -4.77 -14.78 -4.98
CA ILE A 9 -4.29 -13.43 -5.27
C ILE A 9 -3.15 -13.13 -4.32
N ARG A 10 -2.08 -12.51 -4.83
CA ARG A 10 -0.97 -11.99 -4.03
C ARG A 10 -0.68 -10.53 -4.36
N LEU A 11 -0.09 -9.83 -3.42
CA LEU A 11 0.48 -8.50 -3.66
C LEU A 11 1.73 -8.63 -4.53
N VAL A 12 1.90 -7.72 -5.50
CA VAL A 12 3.12 -7.67 -6.31
C VAL A 12 4.32 -7.26 -5.41
N PRO A 13 5.50 -7.90 -5.51
CA PRO A 13 6.62 -7.67 -4.59
C PRO A 13 7.14 -6.23 -4.52
N ASP A 14 6.98 -5.46 -5.60
CA ASP A 14 7.42 -4.06 -5.70
C ASP A 14 6.44 -3.06 -5.09
N ILE A 15 5.32 -3.55 -4.56
CA ILE A 15 4.33 -2.71 -3.90
C ILE A 15 4.65 -2.57 -2.42
N ARG A 16 4.53 -1.35 -1.91
CA ARG A 16 4.65 -1.02 -0.49
C ARG A 16 3.34 -0.48 0.02
N LEU A 17 2.91 -0.97 1.16
CA LEU A 17 1.67 -0.55 1.82
C LEU A 17 2.02 0.30 3.04
N ARG A 18 1.39 1.46 3.17
CA ARG A 18 1.47 2.31 4.37
C ARG A 18 0.08 2.60 4.90
N ARG A 19 -0.14 2.31 6.19
CA ARG A 19 -1.43 2.55 6.84
C ARG A 19 -1.61 4.04 7.10
N GLU A 20 -2.78 4.57 6.75
CA GLU A 20 -3.17 5.96 7.03
C GLU A 20 -4.54 6.05 7.71
N PHE A 21 -4.93 7.22 8.20
CA PHE A 21 -6.19 7.41 8.93
C PHE A 21 -7.45 7.15 8.06
N PHE A 22 -7.33 7.38 6.75
CA PHE A 22 -8.38 7.16 5.75
C PHE A 22 -8.40 5.74 5.17
N GLY A 23 -7.38 4.92 5.45
CA GLY A 23 -7.20 3.60 4.84
C GLY A 23 -5.72 3.32 4.70
N GLY A 24 -5.15 3.73 3.56
CA GLY A 24 -3.70 3.75 3.39
C GLY A 24 -3.25 4.19 2.01
N LEU A 25 -1.94 4.10 1.84
CA LEU A 25 -1.24 4.38 0.61
C LEU A 25 -0.65 3.10 0.05
N VAL A 26 -0.70 2.99 -1.28
CA VAL A 26 -0.05 1.95 -2.08
C VAL A 26 1.02 2.63 -2.91
N TYR A 27 2.28 2.26 -2.69
CA TYR A 27 3.42 2.82 -3.42
C TYR A 27 4.02 1.76 -4.34
N ASP A 28 4.07 2.06 -5.63
CA ASP A 28 4.74 1.24 -6.64
C ASP A 28 6.19 1.69 -6.80
N THR A 29 7.12 0.87 -6.29
CA THR A 29 8.55 1.17 -6.29
C THR A 29 9.18 1.13 -7.69
N ARG A 30 8.47 0.63 -8.72
CA ARG A 30 8.96 0.52 -10.10
C ARG A 30 8.92 1.86 -10.83
N ASN A 31 7.91 2.68 -10.54
CA ASN A 31 7.62 3.93 -11.27
C ASN A 31 7.41 5.13 -10.35
N GLY A 32 7.33 4.94 -9.03
CA GLY A 32 7.10 6.00 -8.06
C GLY A 32 5.63 6.40 -7.88
N ASN A 33 4.68 5.68 -8.48
CA ASN A 33 3.26 5.99 -8.36
C ASN A 33 2.77 5.72 -6.93
N ILE A 34 1.91 6.62 -6.44
CA ILE A 34 1.25 6.53 -5.15
C ILE A 34 -0.27 6.54 -5.39
N LEU A 35 -0.96 5.57 -4.78
CA LEU A 35 -2.41 5.50 -4.80
C LEU A 35 -2.94 5.59 -3.37
N GLU A 36 -3.96 6.43 -3.19
CA GLU A 36 -4.76 6.45 -1.98
C GLU A 36 -5.84 5.36 -2.08
N VAL A 37 -5.96 4.55 -1.03
CA VAL A 37 -6.97 3.51 -0.94
C VAL A 37 -7.77 3.66 0.35
N ASP A 38 -9.05 3.32 0.27
CA ASP A 38 -9.92 3.35 1.43
C ASP A 38 -9.58 2.24 2.45
N ARG A 39 -10.29 2.21 3.57
CA ARG A 39 -10.07 1.22 4.63
C ARG A 39 -10.34 -0.21 4.17
N GLY A 40 -11.29 -0.43 3.28
CA GLY A 40 -11.66 -1.76 2.79
C GLY A 40 -10.57 -2.33 1.90
N ALA A 41 -10.20 -1.57 0.86
CA ALA A 41 -9.13 -1.91 -0.06
C ALA A 41 -7.79 -2.05 0.65
N PHE A 42 -7.45 -1.16 1.59
CA PHE A 42 -6.20 -1.30 2.35
C PHE A 42 -6.17 -2.59 3.18
N GLN A 43 -7.29 -2.96 3.81
CA GLN A 43 -7.35 -4.22 4.57
C GLN A 43 -7.25 -5.44 3.68
N PHE A 44 -7.90 -5.42 2.50
CA PHE A 44 -7.73 -6.45 1.48
C PHE A 44 -6.24 -6.64 1.14
N LEU A 45 -5.54 -5.56 0.77
CA LEU A 45 -4.11 -5.60 0.40
C LEU A 45 -3.22 -6.07 1.55
N ARG A 46 -3.52 -5.66 2.79
CA ARG A 46 -2.78 -6.11 3.98
C ARG A 46 -2.86 -7.62 4.19
N LEU A 47 -4.01 -8.24 3.91
CA LEU A 47 -4.20 -9.69 4.09
C LEU A 47 -3.28 -10.52 3.18
N ILE A 48 -3.02 -10.01 1.97
CA ILE A 48 -2.22 -10.65 0.91
C ILE A 48 -0.79 -10.14 0.81
N LYS A 49 -0.34 -9.30 1.76
CA LYS A 49 0.96 -8.64 1.72
C LYS A 49 2.13 -9.63 1.61
N ASP A 50 2.10 -10.68 2.43
CA ASP A 50 3.20 -11.64 2.56
C ASP A 50 2.80 -13.05 2.10
N ARG A 51 1.65 -13.19 1.44
CA ARG A 51 1.08 -14.50 1.06
C ARG A 51 0.03 -14.38 -0.04
N ALA A 52 -0.08 -15.44 -0.84
CA ALA A 52 -1.22 -15.61 -1.74
C ALA A 52 -2.42 -16.15 -0.96
N LEU A 53 -3.59 -15.54 -1.13
CA LEU A 53 -4.84 -16.00 -0.50
C LEU A 53 -5.93 -16.17 -1.54
N ASP A 54 -6.82 -17.12 -1.28
CA ASP A 54 -8.01 -17.28 -2.10
C ASP A 54 -8.97 -16.08 -1.94
N LEU A 55 -9.49 -15.59 -3.06
CA LEU A 55 -10.37 -14.43 -3.10
C LEU A 55 -11.64 -14.64 -2.27
N ASN A 56 -12.26 -15.82 -2.32
CA ASN A 56 -13.48 -16.09 -1.55
C ASN A 56 -13.19 -16.11 -0.04
N ASN A 57 -12.04 -16.63 0.36
CA ASN A 57 -11.61 -16.60 1.76
C ASN A 57 -11.38 -15.16 2.25
N ILE A 58 -10.76 -14.31 1.42
CA ILE A 58 -10.56 -12.88 1.75
C ILE A 58 -11.92 -12.18 1.90
N ILE A 59 -12.81 -12.32 0.93
CA ILE A 59 -14.15 -11.69 0.96
C ILE A 59 -14.92 -12.13 2.20
N SER A 60 -14.95 -13.44 2.48
CA SER A 60 -15.64 -14.00 3.65
C SER A 60 -15.10 -13.40 4.95
N PHE A 61 -13.79 -13.22 5.05
CA PHE A 61 -13.16 -12.57 6.20
C PHE A 61 -13.56 -11.09 6.32
N LEU A 62 -13.53 -10.34 5.22
CA LEU A 62 -13.87 -8.91 5.22
C LEU A 62 -15.35 -8.67 5.60
N VAL A 63 -16.27 -9.50 5.11
CA VAL A 63 -17.69 -9.47 5.47
C VAL A 63 -17.89 -9.82 6.95
N ARG A 64 -17.27 -10.90 7.42
CA ARG A 64 -17.40 -11.35 8.83
C ARG A 64 -16.91 -10.30 9.83
N ASN A 65 -15.94 -9.48 9.45
CA ASN A 65 -15.40 -8.41 10.29
C ASN A 65 -16.06 -7.05 10.05
N ASN A 66 -17.17 -6.99 9.31
CA ASN A 66 -17.89 -5.76 8.96
C ASN A 66 -17.01 -4.68 8.29
N ILE A 67 -15.96 -5.10 7.56
CA ILE A 67 -15.11 -4.19 6.77
C ILE A 67 -15.84 -3.81 5.47
N ILE A 68 -16.48 -4.80 4.85
CA ILE A 68 -17.38 -4.63 3.70
C ILE A 68 -18.74 -5.21 4.06
N LYS A 69 -19.82 -4.67 3.49
CA LYS A 69 -21.19 -5.16 3.76
C LYS A 69 -21.47 -6.49 3.07
N LYS A 70 -21.11 -6.60 1.79
CA LYS A 70 -21.28 -7.77 0.94
C LYS A 70 -20.35 -7.66 -0.26
N PHE A 71 -20.18 -8.75 -0.96
CA PHE A 71 -19.61 -8.72 -2.31
C PHE A 71 -20.61 -8.10 -3.29
N ASP A 72 -20.16 -7.14 -4.08
CA ASP A 72 -20.94 -6.50 -5.13
C ASP A 72 -20.04 -6.04 -6.28
N LYS A 73 -20.66 -5.45 -7.31
CA LYS A 73 -20.00 -5.00 -8.54
C LYS A 73 -18.86 -4.02 -8.29
N SER A 74 -18.95 -3.18 -7.26
CA SER A 74 -17.91 -2.19 -6.95
C SER A 74 -16.62 -2.86 -6.48
N ILE A 75 -16.73 -3.97 -5.74
CA ILE A 75 -15.57 -4.76 -5.33
C ILE A 75 -14.93 -5.44 -6.54
N ASP A 76 -15.74 -5.98 -7.46
CA ASP A 76 -15.24 -6.56 -8.71
C ASP A 76 -14.48 -5.52 -9.54
N GLU A 77 -15.04 -4.32 -9.71
CA GLU A 77 -14.40 -3.21 -10.42
C GLU A 77 -13.07 -2.81 -9.77
N THR A 78 -13.04 -2.70 -8.44
CA THR A 78 -11.81 -2.40 -7.68
C THR A 78 -10.76 -3.49 -7.88
N LEU A 79 -11.15 -4.76 -7.86
CA LEU A 79 -10.22 -5.88 -8.09
C LEU A 79 -9.63 -5.87 -9.51
N GLN A 80 -10.45 -5.55 -10.51
CA GLN A 80 -9.95 -5.41 -11.89
C GLN A 80 -8.97 -4.25 -12.00
N GLU A 81 -9.29 -3.09 -11.43
CA GLU A 81 -8.40 -1.93 -11.43
C GLU A 81 -7.05 -2.26 -10.75
N LEU A 82 -7.07 -2.94 -9.60
CA LEU A 82 -5.84 -3.37 -8.92
C LEU A 82 -5.01 -4.36 -9.76
N LEU A 83 -5.63 -5.20 -10.60
CA LEU A 83 -4.95 -6.09 -11.53
C LEU A 83 -4.36 -5.33 -12.72
N GLU A 84 -5.11 -4.41 -13.32
CA GLU A 84 -4.68 -3.58 -14.44
C GLU A 84 -3.49 -2.69 -14.05
N LEU A 85 -3.53 -2.12 -12.84
CA LEU A 85 -2.45 -1.32 -12.27
C LEU A 85 -1.27 -2.16 -11.78
N LYS A 86 -1.34 -3.50 -11.89
CA LYS A 86 -0.31 -4.44 -11.43
C LYS A 86 0.07 -4.21 -9.96
N ILE A 87 -0.92 -3.92 -9.12
CA ILE A 87 -0.80 -3.86 -7.66
C ILE A 87 -0.92 -5.27 -7.07
N ILE A 88 -1.86 -6.05 -7.61
CA ILE A 88 -2.06 -7.45 -7.28
C ILE A 88 -1.87 -8.31 -8.51
N GLU A 89 -1.62 -9.59 -8.30
CA GLU A 89 -1.55 -10.57 -9.38
C GLU A 89 -2.16 -11.91 -8.98
N LYS A 90 -2.59 -12.64 -10.01
CA LYS A 90 -3.12 -13.99 -9.88
C LYS A 90 -1.96 -14.96 -9.64
N ASN A 91 -2.09 -15.79 -8.63
CA ASN A 91 -1.19 -16.89 -8.31
C ASN A 91 -1.86 -18.22 -8.66
N ASN A 92 -1.18 -19.02 -9.49
CA ASN A 92 -1.64 -20.35 -9.89
C ASN A 92 -1.16 -21.46 -8.95
N ASP A 93 -0.27 -21.15 -8.01
CA ASP A 93 0.28 -22.14 -7.09
C ASP A 93 -0.78 -22.58 -6.08
N SER A 94 -1.05 -23.89 -6.09
CA SER A 94 -2.18 -24.55 -5.44
C SER A 94 -2.01 -24.75 -3.93
N SER A 95 -1.00 -24.15 -3.31
CA SER A 95 -0.71 -24.33 -1.89
C SER A 95 -1.58 -23.43 -1.02
N SER A 96 -2.90 -23.67 -1.04
CA SER A 96 -3.82 -23.07 -0.09
C SER A 96 -3.77 -23.85 1.22
N SER A 97 -2.79 -23.57 2.07
CA SER A 97 -2.90 -23.95 3.48
C SER A 97 -4.11 -23.21 4.08
N PRO A 98 -4.90 -23.82 4.98
CA PRO A 98 -5.93 -23.10 5.73
C PRO A 98 -5.22 -22.12 6.67
N ILE A 99 -4.98 -20.91 6.16
CA ILE A 99 -4.27 -19.89 6.91
C ILE A 99 -5.30 -19.21 7.81
N SER A 100 -5.12 -19.41 9.12
CA SER A 100 -5.75 -18.57 10.13
C SER A 100 -5.33 -17.13 9.84
N ILE A 101 -6.26 -16.34 9.31
CA ILE A 101 -6.10 -14.89 9.25
C ILE A 101 -6.10 -14.44 10.70
N ALA A 102 -4.91 -14.36 11.29
CA ALA A 102 -4.73 -13.86 12.65
C ALA A 102 -5.49 -12.55 12.77
N GLN A 103 -6.23 -12.39 13.86
CA GLN A 103 -6.96 -11.17 14.21
C GLN A 103 -5.95 -10.04 14.45
N ASP A 104 -5.44 -9.51 13.35
CA ASP A 104 -4.51 -8.41 13.36
C ASP A 104 -5.34 -7.17 13.62
N THR A 105 -5.50 -6.86 14.92
CA THR A 105 -6.34 -5.77 15.44
C THR A 105 -6.19 -4.54 14.55
N ILE A 106 -7.32 -4.04 14.06
CA ILE A 106 -7.35 -2.86 13.20
C ILE A 106 -6.97 -1.66 14.08
N LYS A 107 -5.67 -1.35 14.14
CA LYS A 107 -5.20 -0.10 14.76
C LYS A 107 -5.65 1.05 13.86
N ILE A 108 -6.66 1.77 14.29
CA ILE A 108 -7.12 2.99 13.64
C ILE A 108 -6.14 4.10 14.02
N ASN A 109 -5.53 4.74 13.03
CA ASN A 109 -4.82 5.99 13.27
C ASN A 109 -5.86 7.11 13.32
N HIS A 110 -6.01 7.76 14.48
CA HIS A 110 -6.95 8.87 14.67
C HIS A 110 -6.37 10.24 14.31
N LYS A 111 -5.10 10.30 13.91
CA LYS A 111 -4.44 11.56 13.55
C LYS A 111 -4.90 12.00 12.16
N SER A 112 -5.16 13.30 12.00
CA SER A 112 -5.60 13.92 10.74
C SER A 112 -4.44 14.25 9.78
N TRP A 113 -3.28 13.61 9.96
CA TRP A 113 -2.08 13.84 9.16
C TRP A 113 -1.43 12.51 8.76
N LEU A 114 -0.57 12.56 7.73
CA LEU A 114 0.14 11.39 7.23
C LEU A 114 1.06 10.80 8.30
N SER A 115 1.09 9.46 8.37
CA SER A 115 1.90 8.72 9.33
C SER A 115 3.42 8.98 9.19
N ALA A 116 3.86 9.36 7.99
CA ALA A 116 5.23 9.70 7.63
C ALA A 116 5.22 10.65 6.41
N PRO A 117 6.31 11.40 6.15
CA PRO A 117 6.42 12.20 4.93
C PRO A 117 6.28 11.31 3.68
N GLU A 118 5.79 11.91 2.58
CA GLU A 118 5.68 11.23 1.29
C GLU A 118 7.02 11.14 0.58
N THR A 119 7.77 12.24 0.57
CA THR A 119 9.12 12.33 0.00
C THR A 119 10.10 12.83 1.05
N VAL A 120 11.29 12.25 1.10
CA VAL A 120 12.38 12.74 1.93
C VAL A 120 13.54 13.13 1.02
N HIS A 121 13.98 14.38 1.11
CA HIS A 121 15.17 14.87 0.42
C HIS A 121 16.38 14.77 1.36
N TRP A 122 17.32 13.89 1.02
CA TRP A 122 18.55 13.69 1.80
C TRP A 122 19.71 14.45 1.16
N ALA A 123 20.12 15.56 1.77
CA ALA A 123 21.37 16.23 1.42
C ALA A 123 22.53 15.53 2.15
N VAL A 124 23.11 14.50 1.52
CA VAL A 124 24.22 13.70 2.12
C VAL A 124 25.42 14.59 2.48
N THR A 125 25.65 15.64 1.71
CA THR A 125 26.62 16.70 2.02
C THR A 125 26.13 18.04 1.49
N TYR A 126 26.42 19.12 2.21
CA TYR A 126 26.22 20.50 1.75
C TYR A 126 27.47 21.08 1.07
N ARG A 127 28.58 20.32 1.00
CA ARG A 127 29.82 20.77 0.37
C ARG A 127 29.68 20.70 -1.15
N CYS A 128 29.83 21.85 -1.81
CA CYS A 128 29.88 21.98 -3.26
C CYS A 128 31.01 22.94 -3.61
N GLN A 129 31.80 22.63 -4.64
CA GLN A 129 32.88 23.50 -5.12
C GLN A 129 32.41 24.49 -6.20
N GLU A 130 31.19 24.32 -6.71
CA GLU A 130 30.59 25.16 -7.74
C GLU A 130 29.91 26.39 -7.13
N SER A 131 29.92 27.49 -7.89
CA SER A 131 29.36 28.78 -7.47
C SER A 131 28.19 29.24 -8.34
N CYS A 132 27.24 28.35 -8.61
CA CYS A 132 26.08 28.65 -9.45
C CYS A 132 25.25 29.82 -8.88
N ALA A 133 24.82 30.75 -9.75
CA ALA A 133 24.06 31.93 -9.35
C ALA A 133 22.69 31.60 -8.74
N ASP A 134 22.04 30.55 -9.24
CA ASP A 134 20.69 30.14 -8.83
C ASP A 134 20.67 29.06 -7.72
N CYS A 135 21.83 28.75 -7.12
CA CYS A 135 21.91 27.73 -6.08
C CYS A 135 21.30 28.22 -4.76
N TYR A 136 20.20 27.61 -4.34
CA TYR A 136 19.53 27.96 -3.07
C TYR A 136 20.44 27.76 -1.84
N VAL A 137 21.36 26.78 -1.88
CA VAL A 137 22.30 26.51 -0.78
C VAL A 137 23.25 27.70 -0.57
N ARG A 138 23.61 28.42 -1.64
CA ARG A 138 24.43 29.64 -1.55
C ARG A 138 23.64 30.81 -0.98
N ARG A 139 22.36 30.93 -1.35
CA ARG A 139 21.48 32.03 -0.89
C ARG A 139 21.26 32.01 0.63
N PHE A 140 21.27 30.82 1.24
CA PHE A 140 21.09 30.61 2.67
C PHE A 140 22.35 30.08 3.35
N SER A 141 23.55 30.51 2.91
CA SER A 141 24.80 30.07 3.54
C SER A 141 24.72 30.26 5.07
N PHE A 142 24.58 29.15 5.79
CA PHE A 142 24.47 29.14 7.24
C PHE A 142 25.66 29.90 7.83
N ILE A 143 25.38 31.01 8.50
CA ILE A 143 26.38 31.69 9.32
C ILE A 143 26.81 30.66 10.36
N LYS A 144 28.12 30.46 10.51
CA LYS A 144 28.76 29.35 11.23
C LYS A 144 28.40 29.22 12.73
N ASP A 145 27.49 30.03 13.26
CA ASP A 145 27.21 30.15 14.68
C ASP A 145 25.93 29.41 15.15
N GLU A 146 25.30 28.58 14.31
CA GLU A 146 24.05 27.86 14.66
C GLU A 146 24.14 26.31 14.62
N LEU A 147 25.29 25.73 14.99
CA LEU A 147 25.41 24.28 15.26
C LEU A 147 26.15 23.99 16.57
#